data_AF-A0A8T5NTA3-F1
#
_entry.id   AF-A0A8T5NTA3-F1
#
_cell.length_a   1.000
_cell.length_b   1.000
_cell.length_c   1.000
_cell.angle_alpha   90.00
_cell.angle_beta   90.00
_cell.angle_gamma   90.00
#
_symmetry.space_group_name_H-M   'P 1'
#
loop_
_entity.id
_entity.type
_entity.pdbx_description
1 polymer ?
#
loop_
_entity_poly.entity_id
_entity_poly.type
_entity_poly.pdbx_seq_one_letter_code
_entity_poly.pdbx_strand_id
1 'polypeptide(L)'
;MAEPKPEINCPIFLKREWTIKELTRDINEAKAVSDKAERAVHLKNEVEMLLSCEKYDKKNENCKNCRIISKLRKQTAELLLKVKELGGK
;
A
#
# COMPACT_ATOMS: atom_id res chain seq x y z
N MET A 1 -13.31 19.24 13.43
CA MET A 1 -12.20 19.72 12.58
C MET A 1 -11.36 18.51 12.24
N ALA A 2 -11.27 18.12 10.97
CA ALA A 2 -10.37 17.04 10.57
C ALA A 2 -8.95 17.59 10.54
N GLU A 3 -8.04 17.00 11.32
CA GLU A 3 -6.62 17.35 11.29
C GLU A 3 -6.08 17.15 9.85
N PRO A 4 -5.21 18.05 9.34
CA PRO A 4 -4.65 17.90 8.01
C PRO A 4 -3.88 16.58 7.96
N LYS A 5 -4.27 15.69 7.06
CA LYS A 5 -3.52 14.47 6.79
C LYS A 5 -2.11 14.89 6.37
N PRO A 6 -1.03 14.34 6.96
CA PRO A 6 0.32 14.65 6.51
C PRO A 6 0.44 14.30 5.03
N GLU A 7 0.55 15.33 4.20
CA GLU A 7 0.68 15.19 2.75
C GLU A 7 2.14 14.85 2.42
N ILE A 8 2.38 13.63 1.95
CA ILE A 8 3.69 13.21 1.50
C ILE A 8 3.96 13.85 0.13
N ASN A 9 4.80 14.88 0.11
CA ASN A 9 5.17 15.59 -1.11
C ASN A 9 6.46 15.01 -1.71
N CYS A 10 6.37 13.78 -2.20
CA CYS A 10 7.47 13.10 -2.90
C CYS A 10 6.98 12.62 -4.27
N PRO A 11 7.62 13.01 -5.39
CA PRO A 11 7.13 12.65 -6.73
C PRO A 11 7.11 11.14 -6.98
N ILE A 12 8.05 10.39 -6.38
CA ILE A 12 8.09 8.92 -6.47
C ILE A 12 6.87 8.31 -5.78
N PHE A 13 6.52 8.83 -4.60
CA PHE A 13 5.33 8.42 -3.86
C PHE A 13 4.07 8.78 -4.64
N LEU A 14 3.92 10.04 -5.03
CA LEU A 14 2.72 10.54 -5.71
C LEU A 14 2.42 9.79 -7.02
N LYS A 15 3.46 9.43 -7.79
CA LYS A 15 3.30 8.64 -9.01
C LYS A 15 2.66 7.26 -8.76
N ARG A 16 2.97 6.63 -7.62
CA ARG A 16 2.43 5.30 -7.25
C ARG A 16 1.17 5.37 -6.41
N GLU A 17 0.98 6.46 -5.68
CA GLU A 17 -0.13 6.63 -4.75
C GLU A 17 -1.48 6.52 -5.46
N TRP A 18 -1.57 6.97 -6.71
CA TRP A 18 -2.79 6.82 -7.50
C TRP A 18 -3.12 5.34 -7.74
N THR A 19 -2.16 4.56 -8.26
CA THR A 19 -2.30 3.11 -8.47
C THR A 19 -2.64 2.38 -7.17
N ILE A 20 -1.96 2.72 -6.07
CA ILE A 20 -2.20 2.11 -4.75
C ILE A 20 -3.62 2.39 -4.25
N LYS A 21 -4.14 3.62 -4.46
CA LYS A 21 -5.51 3.97 -4.08
C LYS A 21 -6.53 3.18 -4.90
N GLU A 22 -6.32 3.03 -6.20
CA GLU A 22 -7.21 2.23 -7.04
C GLU A 22 -7.21 0.77 -6.63
N LEU A 23 -6.03 0.16 -6.44
CA LEU A 23 -5.91 -1.22 -5.95
C LEU A 23 -6.61 -1.40 -4.60
N THR A 24 -6.48 -0.43 -3.70
CA THR A 24 -7.14 -0.47 -2.38
C THR A 24 -8.66 -0.40 -2.51
N ARG A 25 -9.19 0.48 -3.38
CA ARG A 25 -10.63 0.55 -3.68
C ARG A 25 -11.12 -0.78 -4.21
N ASP A 26 -10.45 -1.32 -5.21
CA ASP A 26 -10.87 -2.55 -5.87
C ASP A 26 -10.81 -3.78 -4.94
N ILE A 27 -9.84 -3.83 -4.01
CA ILE A 27 -9.79 -4.83 -2.94
C ILE A 27 -11.02 -4.74 -2.04
N ASN A 28 -11.44 -3.53 -1.67
CA ASN A 28 -12.58 -3.32 -0.80
C ASN A 28 -13.91 -3.67 -1.50
N GLU A 29 -14.00 -3.42 -2.80
CA GLU A 29 -15.19 -3.69 -3.63
C GLU A 29 -15.30 -5.16 -4.06
N ALA A 30 -14.18 -5.88 -4.14
CA ALA A 30 -14.18 -7.30 -4.49
C ALA A 30 -14.99 -8.13 -3.48
N LYS A 31 -15.82 -9.04 -4.00
CA LYS A 31 -16.67 -9.91 -3.17
C LYS A 31 -15.95 -11.18 -2.76
N ALA A 32 -15.24 -11.81 -3.69
CA ALA A 32 -14.55 -13.06 -3.43
C ALA A 32 -13.16 -12.83 -2.83
N VAL A 33 -12.78 -13.67 -1.87
CA VAL A 33 -11.44 -13.66 -1.26
C VAL A 33 -10.34 -13.91 -2.31
N SER A 34 -10.62 -14.71 -3.34
CA SER A 34 -9.70 -14.94 -4.47
C SER A 34 -9.33 -13.65 -5.20
N ASP A 35 -10.32 -12.81 -5.48
CA ASP A 35 -10.17 -11.58 -6.24
C ASP A 35 -9.46 -10.51 -5.40
N LYS A 36 -9.80 -10.46 -4.10
CA LYS A 36 -9.07 -9.64 -3.12
C LYS A 36 -7.60 -10.01 -3.06
N ALA A 37 -7.29 -11.31 -3.04
CA ALA A 37 -5.93 -11.79 -2.96
C ALA A 37 -5.13 -11.49 -4.23
N GLU A 38 -5.71 -11.65 -5.42
CA GLU A 38 -5.05 -11.26 -6.68
C GLU A 38 -4.67 -9.78 -6.65
N ARG A 39 -5.61 -8.91 -6.30
CA ARG A 39 -5.36 -7.47 -6.16
C ARG A 39 -4.36 -7.14 -5.05
N ALA A 40 -4.36 -7.92 -3.97
CA ALA A 40 -3.37 -7.80 -2.89
C ALA A 40 -1.95 -8.12 -3.37
N VAL A 41 -1.75 -9.05 -4.32
CA VAL A 41 -0.43 -9.27 -4.95
C VAL A 41 0.04 -8.01 -5.64
N HIS A 42 -0.83 -7.36 -6.43
CA HIS A 42 -0.48 -6.11 -7.11
C HIS A 42 -0.21 -4.97 -6.13
N LEU A 43 -1.03 -4.85 -5.07
CA LEU A 43 -0.81 -3.87 -4.01
C LEU A 43 0.56 -4.07 -3.35
N LYS A 44 0.92 -5.32 -3.02
CA LYS A 44 2.20 -5.66 -2.42
C LYS A 44 3.37 -5.23 -3.31
N ASN A 45 3.31 -5.53 -4.61
CA ASN A 45 4.37 -5.16 -5.55
C ASN A 45 4.55 -3.64 -5.65
N GLU A 46 3.45 -2.89 -5.72
CA GLU A 46 3.50 -1.42 -5.79
C GLU A 46 4.12 -0.79 -4.54
N VAL A 47 3.78 -1.30 -3.36
CA VAL A 47 4.35 -0.78 -2.10
C VAL A 47 5.79 -1.23 -1.88
N GLU A 48 6.18 -2.41 -2.36
CA GLU A 48 7.58 -2.87 -2.29
C GLU A 48 8.50 -1.95 -3.09
N MET A 49 8.05 -1.42 -4.22
CA MET A 49 8.81 -0.42 -4.97
C MET A 49 9.02 0.89 -4.18
N LEU A 50 8.08 1.29 -3.34
CA LEU A 50 8.25 2.44 -2.44
C LEU A 50 9.19 2.11 -1.27
N LEU A 51 9.11 0.90 -0.74
CA LEU A 51 9.98 0.43 0.36
C LEU A 51 11.43 0.26 -0.07
N SER A 52 11.66 -0.10 -1.34
CA SER A 52 12.98 -0.26 -1.97
C SER A 52 13.47 1.01 -2.65
N CYS A 53 12.91 2.18 -2.33
CA CYS A 53 13.31 3.45 -2.93
C CYS A 53 14.79 3.78 -2.61
N GLU A 54 15.64 3.79 -3.63
CA GLU A 54 17.08 4.08 -3.50
C GLU A 54 17.37 5.52 -3.05
N LYS A 55 16.41 6.43 -3.27
CA LYS A 55 16.51 7.84 -2.85
C LYS A 55 16.00 8.09 -1.43
N TYR A 56 15.80 7.03 -0.64
CA TYR A 56 15.34 7.17 0.73
C TYR A 56 16.33 7.97 1.60
N ASP A 57 15.85 9.07 2.19
CA ASP A 57 16.60 9.84 3.18
C ASP A 57 15.96 9.73 4.57
N LYS A 58 16.72 9.19 5.53
CA LYS A 58 16.28 9.06 6.93
C LYS A 58 16.10 10.39 7.65
N LYS A 59 16.63 11.51 7.14
CA LYS A 59 16.44 12.85 7.70
C LYS A 59 15.19 13.54 7.14
N ASN A 60 14.67 13.08 6.00
CA ASN A 60 13.50 13.67 5.33
C ASN A 60 12.18 13.07 5.85
N GLU A 61 11.26 13.91 6.33
CA GLU A 61 9.97 13.47 6.86
C GLU A 61 9.06 12.83 5.81
N ASN A 62 9.09 13.30 4.55
CA ASN A 62 8.34 12.68 3.46
C ASN A 62 8.81 11.23 3.23
N CYS A 63 10.12 10.99 3.29
CA CYS A 63 10.67 9.63 3.16
C CYS A 63 10.24 8.74 4.33
N LYS A 64 10.28 9.25 5.57
CA LYS A 64 9.81 8.51 6.75
C LYS A 64 8.34 8.15 6.63
N ASN A 65 7.50 9.13 6.34
CA ASN A 65 6.05 8.94 6.23
C ASN A 65 5.70 7.99 5.08
N CYS A 66 6.34 8.14 3.92
CA CYS A 66 6.24 7.20 2.80
C CYS A 66 6.56 5.76 3.23
N ARG A 67 7.68 5.57 3.95
CA ARG A 67 8.08 4.22 4.39
C ARG A 67 7.12 3.64 5.42
N ILE A 68 6.60 4.46 6.33
CA ILE A 68 5.61 4.03 7.35
C ILE A 68 4.33 3.56 6.65
N ILE A 69 3.74 4.39 5.79
CA ILE A 69 2.48 4.04 5.13
C ILE A 69 2.64 2.84 4.18
N SER A 70 3.76 2.75 3.45
CA SER A 70 4.04 1.60 2.58
C SER A 70 4.23 0.31 3.36
N LYS A 71 4.80 0.34 4.58
CA LYS A 71 4.89 -0.84 5.46
C LYS A 71 3.51 -1.31 5.89
N LEU A 72 2.65 -0.39 6.34
CA LEU A 72 1.28 -0.73 6.74
C LEU A 72 0.51 -1.37 5.59
N ARG A 73 0.60 -0.78 4.39
CA ARG A 73 -0.06 -1.33 3.20
C ARG A 73 0.48 -2.69 2.79
N LYS A 74 1.80 -2.92 2.92
CA LYS A 74 2.41 -4.24 2.70
C LYS A 74 1.84 -5.27 3.67
N GLN A 75 1.76 -4.94 4.95
CA GLN A 75 1.19 -5.83 5.98
C GLN A 75 -0.29 -6.15 5.68
N THR A 76 -1.08 -5.17 5.25
CA THR A 76 -2.47 -5.39 4.82
C THR A 76 -2.55 -6.34 3.63
N ALA A 77 -1.71 -6.15 2.61
CA ALA A 77 -1.67 -7.06 1.46
C ALA A 77 -1.29 -8.48 1.87
N GLU A 78 -0.26 -8.63 2.71
CA GLU A 78 0.18 -9.93 3.23
C GLU A 78 -0.91 -10.63 4.06
N LEU A 79 -1.67 -9.87 4.84
CA LEU A 79 -2.81 -10.40 5.59
C LEU A 79 -3.89 -10.94 4.65
N LEU A 80 -4.25 -10.22 3.60
CA LEU A 80 -5.24 -10.66 2.61
C LEU A 80 -4.79 -11.94 1.89
N LEU A 81 -3.51 -12.04 1.55
CA LEU A 81 -2.93 -13.25 0.98
C LEU A 81 -2.99 -14.42 1.98
N LYS A 82 -2.69 -14.16 3.26
CA LYS A 82 -2.80 -15.16 4.33
C LYS A 82 -4.24 -15.67 4.51
N VAL A 83 -5.22 -14.78 4.45
CA VAL A 83 -6.64 -15.16 4.55
C VAL A 83 -7.05 -16.12 3.44
N LYS A 84 -6.55 -15.93 2.21
CA LYS A 84 -6.77 -16.87 1.11
C LYS A 84 -6.17 -18.26 1.41
N GLU A 85 -4.94 -18.30 1.92
CA GLU A 85 -4.29 -19.57 2.29
C GLU A 85 -5.04 -20.33 3.40
N LEU A 86 -5.66 -19.61 4.32
CA LEU A 86 -6.44 -20.17 5.43
C LEU A 86 -7.87 -20.59 5.03
N GLY A 87 -8.22 -20.51 3.74
CA GLY A 87 -9.53 -20.92 3.23
C GLY A 87 -10.64 -19.93 3.56
N GLY A 88 -10.33 -18.63 3.69
CA GLY A 88 -11.34 -17.58 3.83
C GLY A 88 -12.39 -17.69 2.72
N LYS A 89 -13.66 -17.87 3.10
CA LYS A 89 -14.80 -17.86 2.18
C LYS A 89 -15.10 -16.44 1.72
#